data_AF-A0A7V7D334-F1
#
_entry.id   AF-A0A7V7D334-F1
#
_cell.length_a   1.000
_cell.length_b   1.000
_cell.length_c   1.000
_cell.angle_alpha   90.00
_cell.angle_beta   90.00
_cell.angle_gamma   90.00
#
_symmetry.space_group_name_H-M   'P 1'
#
loop_
_entity.id
_entity.type
_entity.pdbx_description
1 polymer ?
#
loop_
_entity_poly.entity_id
_entity_poly.type
_entity_poly.pdbx_seq_one_letter_code
_entity_poly.pdbx_strand_id
1 'polypeptide(L)' 'MDPDKIMDGLFKELTVSLKAMSKVKTLDEKLSYSKIVKNLCESLGVFLNLATEMMDYDDLDELDG' A
#
# COMPACT_ATOMS: atom_id res chain seq x y z
N MET A 1 -10.65 -10.63 6.56
CA MET A 1 -9.50 -9.77 6.24
C MET A 1 -9.78 -8.42 6.85
N ASP A 2 -8.80 -7.82 7.51
CA ASP A 2 -8.93 -6.52 8.18
C ASP A 2 -8.17 -5.49 7.31
N PRO A 3 -8.87 -4.58 6.60
CA PRO A 3 -8.25 -3.66 5.65
C PRO A 3 -7.12 -2.81 6.25
N ASP A 4 -7.30 -2.34 7.48
CA ASP A 4 -6.31 -1.51 8.18
C ASP A 4 -5.04 -2.33 8.45
N LYS A 5 -5.18 -3.57 8.92
CA LYS A 5 -4.03 -4.46 9.14
C LYS A 5 -3.29 -4.80 7.85
N ILE A 6 -4.00 -4.90 6.72
CA ILE A 6 -3.39 -5.15 5.42
C ILE A 6 -2.60 -3.92 4.97
N MET A 7 -3.19 -2.72 5.08
CA MET A 7 -2.52 -1.46 4.76
C MET A 7 -1.26 -1.27 5.61
N ASP A 8 -1.34 -1.49 6.93
CA ASP A 8 -0.18 -1.42 7.82
C ASP A 8 0.94 -2.40 7.41
N GLY A 9 0.57 -3.63 7.05
CA GLY A 9 1.50 -4.63 6.52
C GLY A 9 2.21 -4.14 5.26
N LEU A 10 1.45 -3.63 4.29
CA LEU A 10 1.98 -3.09 3.03
C LEU A 10 2.88 -1.88 3.26
N PHE A 11 2.53 -0.95 4.14
CA PHE A 11 3.37 0.20 4.47
C PHE A 11 4.69 -0.21 5.13
N LYS A 12 4.65 -1.21 6.02
CA LYS A 12 5.85 -1.78 6.64
C LYS A 12 6.77 -2.40 5.60
N GLU A 13 6.23 -3.23 4.70
CA GLU A 13 6.99 -3.87 3.64
C GLU A 13 7.57 -2.85 2.64
N LEU A 14 6.81 -1.81 2.30
CA LEU A 14 7.27 -0.71 1.45
C LEU A 14 8.47 0.00 2.10
N THR A 15 8.36 0.32 3.38
CA THR A 15 9.44 0.98 4.14
C THR A 15 10.69 0.11 4.20
N VAL A 16 10.55 -1.18 4.45
CA VAL A 16 11.67 -2.14 4.47
C VAL A 16 12.31 -2.23 3.07
N SER A 17 11.51 -2.35 2.03
CA SER A 17 11.97 -2.46 0.64
C SER A 17 12.70 -1.21 0.17
N LEU A 18 12.20 -0.01 0.49
CA LEU A 18 12.88 1.25 0.20
C LEU A 18 14.22 1.36 0.93
N LYS A 19 14.28 0.96 2.21
CA LYS A 19 15.52 0.94 2.98
C LYS A 19 16.52 -0.05 2.38
N ALA A 20 16.08 -1.22 1.96
CA ALA A 20 16.94 -2.20 1.31
C ALA A 20 17.45 -1.70 -0.05
N MET A 21 16.57 -1.11 -0.87
CA MET A 21 16.90 -0.48 -2.15
C MET A 21 17.93 0.65 -2.00
N SER A 22 17.90 1.40 -0.90
CA SER A 22 18.87 2.47 -0.64
C SER A 22 20.30 1.96 -0.36
N LYS A 23 20.44 0.68 0.00
CA LYS A 23 21.71 0.06 0.42
C LYS A 23 22.39 -0.76 -0.68
N VAL A 24 21.66 -1.16 -1.72
CA VAL A 24 22.22 -1.99 -2.80
C VAL A 24 23.14 -1.17 -3.71
N LYS A 25 24.18 -1.83 -4.24
CA LYS A 25 25.23 -1.17 -5.03
C LYS A 25 25.14 -1.49 -6.52
N THR A 26 24.49 -2.58 -6.88
CA THR A 26 24.38 -3.02 -8.27
C THR A 26 23.09 -2.52 -8.91
N LEU A 27 23.12 -2.33 -10.23
CA LEU A 27 21.94 -1.92 -10.99
C LEU A 27 20.86 -3.01 -11.01
N ASP A 28 21.25 -4.27 -11.07
CA ASP A 28 20.32 -5.41 -11.11
C ASP A 28 19.55 -5.57 -9.80
N GLU A 29 20.23 -5.43 -8.66
CA GLU A 29 19.56 -5.41 -7.36
C GLU A 29 18.63 -4.19 -7.24
N LYS A 30 19.07 -3.02 -7.70
CA LYS A 30 18.26 -1.80 -7.69
C LYS A 30 17.00 -1.94 -8.55
N LEU A 31 17.11 -2.60 -9.70
CA LEU A 31 15.97 -2.93 -10.57
C LEU A 31 15.02 -3.93 -9.91
N SER A 32 15.56 -4.92 -9.18
CA SER A 32 14.74 -5.90 -8.47
C SER A 32 13.93 -5.22 -7.35
N TYR A 33 14.58 -4.38 -6.54
CA TYR A 33 13.89 -3.61 -5.52
C TYR A 33 12.91 -2.58 -6.08
N SER A 34 13.20 -1.93 -7.22
CA SER A 34 12.25 -0.98 -7.82
C SER A 34 10.95 -1.65 -8.26
N LYS A 35 11.03 -2.89 -8.77
CA LYS A 35 9.83 -3.70 -9.10
C LYS A 35 9.03 -4.05 -7.84
N ILE A 36 9.70 -4.44 -6.75
CA ILE A 36 9.04 -4.73 -5.47
C ILE A 36 8.31 -3.47 -4.96
N VAL A 37 9.03 -2.34 -4.89
CA VAL A 37 8.46 -1.05 -4.45
C VAL A 37 7.26 -0.64 -5.31
N LYS A 38 7.37 -0.77 -6.65
CA LYS A 38 6.26 -0.47 -7.57
C LYS A 38 5.03 -1.31 -7.24
N ASN A 39 5.19 -2.63 -7.13
CA ASN A 39 4.08 -3.55 -6.86
C ASN A 39 3.41 -3.25 -5.49
N LEU A 40 4.20 -2.90 -4.48
CA LEU A 40 3.68 -2.50 -3.16
C LEU A 40 2.88 -1.20 -3.24
N CYS A 41 3.35 -0.20 -3.99
CA CYS A 41 2.61 1.04 -4.21
C CYS A 41 1.31 0.81 -4.98
N GLU A 42 1.33 -0.04 -6.01
CA GLU A 42 0.12 -0.41 -6.77
C GLU A 42 -0.89 -1.13 -5.87
N SER A 43 -0.43 -2.06 -5.02
CA SER A 43 -1.27 -2.76 -4.05
C SER A 43 -1.88 -1.78 -3.03
N LEU A 44 -1.07 -0.86 -2.48
CA LEU A 44 -1.56 0.19 -1.57
C LEU A 44 -2.63 1.06 -2.22
N GLY A 45 -2.46 1.42 -3.50
CA GLY A 45 -3.47 2.20 -4.24
C GLY A 45 -4.83 1.51 -4.31
N VAL A 46 -4.86 0.18 -4.49
CA VAL A 46 -6.11 -0.60 -4.48
C VAL A 46 -6.79 -0.51 -3.11
N PHE A 47 -6.03 -0.67 -2.02
CA PHE A 47 -6.61 -0.60 -0.67
C PHE A 47 -7.04 0.81 -0.27
N LEU A 48 -6.31 1.84 -0.68
CA LEU A 48 -6.70 3.23 -0.46
C LEU A 48 -7.98 3.59 -1.22
N ASN A 49 -8.12 3.12 -2.46
CA ASN A 49 -9.35 3.30 -3.22
C ASN A 49 -10.52 2.58 -2.54
N LEU A 50 -10.34 1.34 -2.09
CA LEU A 50 -11.36 0.60 -1.34
C LEU A 50 -11.75 1.32 -0.04
N ALA A 51 -10.79 1.86 0.70
CA ALA A 51 -11.05 2.62 1.93
C ALA A 51 -11.85 3.90 1.65
N THR A 52 -11.57 4.56 0.51
CA THR A 52 -12.33 5.74 0.07
C THR A 52 -13.76 5.37 -0.30
N GLU A 53 -13.94 4.27 -1.05
CA GLU A 53 -15.27 3.75 -1.39
C GLU A 53 -16.06 3.37 -0.14
N MET A 54 -15.45 2.72 0.86
CA MET A 54 -16.12 2.37 2.11
C MET A 54 -16.51 3.59 2.95
N MET A 55 -15.68 4.64 2.97
CA MET A 55 -16.00 5.89 3.67
C MET A 55 -17.23 6.59 3.05
N ASP A 56 -17.35 6.55 1.71
CA ASP A 56 -18.54 7.08 1.02
C ASP A 56 -19.84 6.31 1.35
N TYR A 57 -19.77 5.05 1.81
CA TYR A 57 -20.95 4.28 2.22
C TYR A 57 -21.39 4.59 3.66
N ASP A 58 -20.46 4.83 4.60
CA ASP A 58 -20.80 5.16 5.99
C ASP A 58 -21.54 6.51 6.11
N ASP A 59 -21.28 7.47 5.20
CA ASP A 59 -21.99 8.76 5.14
C ASP A 59 -23.43 8.66 4.59
N LEU A 60 -23.80 7.55 3.93
CA LEU A 60 -25.14 7.34 3.37
C LEU A 60 -26.12 6.70 4.37
N ASP A 61 -25.62 5.98 5.37
CA ASP A 61 -26.45 5.38 6.43
C ASP A 61 -26.95 6.41 7.47
N GLU A 62 -26.39 7.63 7.51
CA GLU A 62 -26.90 8.74 8.34
C GLU A 62 -28.06 9.54 7.71
N LEU A 63 -28.37 9.32 6.43
CA LEU A 63 -29.40 10.09 5.69
C LEU A 63 -30.78 9.40 5.60
N ASP A 64 -30.94 8.19 6.18
CA ASP A 64 -32.23 7.47 6.27
C ASP A 64 -32.82 7.44 7.70
N GLY A 65 -32.49 8.47 8.51
CA GLY A 65 -33.00 8.67 9.88
C GLY A 65 -34.18 9.63 10.00
#